data_AF-A0A0C3NNG6-F1
#
_entry.id   AF-A0A0C3NNG6-F1
#
_cell.length_a   1.000
_cell.length_b   1.000
_cell.length_c   1.000
_cell.angle_alpha   90.00
_cell.angle_beta   90.00
_cell.angle_gamma   90.00
#
_symmetry.space_group_name_H-M   'P 1'
#
loop_
_entity.id
_entity.type
_entity.pdbx_description
1 polymer ?
#
loop_
_entity_poly.entity_id
_entity_poly.type
_entity_poly.pdbx_seq_one_letter_code
_entity_poly.pdbx_strand_id
1 'polypeptide(L)'
;YWQERAVKVGKKNVEANTLLIPLNHEHSFYGQMAREELGEMLSVPAIEYQVSAQEIQLMEQNPGIRRAMALYRLNQRVEANREWIWTVQHFSDAQLLAAAKVAQRYGIYDRAINTAIKTVTHHDFNLRYLAPYREQMRPVVQQQQLDESFVYGLIRQESRFIADIKSSAGAAGLMQLMPATAKWV
;
A
#
# COMPACT_ATOMS: atom_id res chain seq x y z
N TYR A 1 15.42 -13.78 7.85
CA TYR A 1 14.80 -14.91 7.14
C TYR A 1 15.84 -15.88 6.60
N TRP A 2 16.61 -15.56 5.54
CA TRP A 2 17.54 -16.54 4.96
C TRP A 2 18.64 -17.07 5.90
N GLN A 3 19.09 -16.27 6.87
CA GLN A 3 19.98 -16.76 7.92
C GLN A 3 19.33 -17.85 8.79
N GLU A 4 18.05 -17.69 9.14
CA GLU A 4 17.29 -18.75 9.82
C GLU A 4 17.25 -20.02 8.96
N ARG A 5 16.92 -19.88 7.66
CA ARG A 5 16.86 -21.01 6.73
C ARG A 5 18.19 -21.77 6.67
N ALA A 6 19.32 -21.05 6.66
CA ALA A 6 20.64 -21.66 6.67
C ALA A 6 20.94 -22.42 7.98
N VAL A 7 20.59 -21.85 9.14
CA VAL A 7 20.78 -22.50 10.46
C VAL A 7 19.88 -23.75 10.61
N LYS A 8 18.67 -23.70 10.07
CA LYS A 8 17.70 -24.80 10.09
C LYS A 8 18.19 -26.04 9.34
N VAL A 9 18.99 -25.88 8.27
CA VAL A 9 19.65 -26.99 7.56
C VAL A 9 20.56 -27.79 8.50
N GLY A 10 21.19 -27.13 9.49
CA GLY A 10 22.00 -27.76 10.52
C GLY A 10 21.22 -28.48 11.63
N LYS A 11 19.90 -28.66 11.49
CA LYS A 11 18.98 -29.25 12.49
C LYS A 11 18.91 -28.49 13.83
N LYS A 12 19.31 -27.22 13.84
CA LYS A 12 19.27 -26.35 15.02
C LYS A 12 17.98 -25.54 15.10
N ASN A 13 16.84 -26.23 15.16
CA ASN A 13 15.52 -25.60 15.01
C ASN A 13 15.22 -24.49 16.03
N VAL A 14 15.65 -24.65 17.29
CA VAL A 14 15.42 -23.63 18.33
C VAL A 14 16.23 -22.37 18.05
N GLU A 15 17.52 -22.50 17.72
CA GLU A 15 18.42 -21.40 17.36
C GLU A 15 17.99 -20.72 16.06
N ALA A 16 17.45 -21.49 15.12
CA ALA A 16 16.90 -20.98 13.87
C ALA A 16 15.67 -20.09 14.14
N ASN A 17 14.71 -20.56 14.93
CA ASN A 17 13.46 -19.85 15.19
C ASN A 17 13.66 -18.52 15.94
N THR A 18 14.68 -18.39 16.79
CA THR A 18 14.95 -17.10 17.47
C THR A 18 15.30 -15.98 16.49
N LEU A 19 15.86 -16.31 15.32
CA LEU A 19 16.16 -15.34 14.25
C LEU A 19 14.91 -14.83 13.53
N LEU A 20 13.75 -15.49 13.70
CA LEU A 20 12.48 -15.06 13.12
C LEU A 20 11.68 -14.16 14.05
N ILE A 21 11.95 -14.18 15.36
CA ILE A 21 11.22 -13.39 16.37
C ILE A 21 11.20 -11.89 15.99
N PRO A 22 12.32 -11.24 15.61
CA PRO A 22 12.27 -9.82 15.26
C PRO A 22 11.47 -9.53 13.98
N LEU A 23 11.28 -10.53 13.11
CA LEU A 23 10.58 -10.39 11.83
C LEU A 23 9.08 -10.66 11.95
N ASN A 24 8.59 -11.26 13.03
CA ASN A 24 7.18 -11.63 13.17
C ASN A 24 6.24 -10.41 13.27
N HIS A 25 6.77 -9.23 13.59
CA HIS A 25 6.05 -7.96 13.62
C HIS A 25 6.08 -7.22 12.28
N GLU A 26 6.89 -7.67 11.32
CA GLU A 26 7.03 -7.04 10.02
C GLU A 26 5.90 -7.45 9.07
N HIS A 27 5.36 -6.49 8.31
CA HIS A 27 4.32 -6.75 7.31
C HIS A 27 4.87 -6.98 5.89
N SER A 28 6.20 -7.04 5.76
CA SER A 28 6.88 -7.35 4.50
C SER A 28 6.74 -8.82 4.11
N PHE A 29 7.15 -9.18 2.89
CA PHE A 29 7.17 -10.57 2.41
C PHE A 29 7.92 -11.50 3.38
N TYR A 30 9.13 -11.12 3.80
CA TYR A 30 9.92 -11.94 4.72
C TYR A 30 9.40 -11.93 6.16
N GLY A 31 8.67 -10.88 6.57
CA GLY A 31 7.97 -10.86 7.86
C GLY A 31 6.82 -11.87 7.89
N GLN A 32 5.99 -11.89 6.84
CA GLN A 32 4.91 -12.86 6.69
C GLN A 32 5.45 -14.30 6.62
N MET A 33 6.49 -14.55 5.82
CA MET A 33 7.16 -15.86 5.77
C MET A 33 7.73 -16.27 7.13
N ALA A 34 8.28 -15.32 7.91
CA ALA A 34 8.78 -15.60 9.25
C ALA A 34 7.66 -16.03 10.21
N ARG A 35 6.48 -15.40 10.14
CA ARG A 35 5.30 -15.76 10.93
C ARG A 35 4.80 -17.17 10.60
N GLU A 36 4.70 -17.49 9.31
CA GLU A 36 4.30 -18.83 8.87
C GLU A 36 5.27 -19.91 9.37
N GLU A 37 6.58 -19.67 9.27
CA GLU A 37 7.60 -20.61 9.75
C GLU A 37 7.58 -20.78 11.29
N LEU A 38 7.11 -19.76 12.03
CA LEU A 38 6.85 -19.84 13.47
C LEU A 38 5.52 -20.53 13.81
N GLY A 39 4.74 -20.94 12.80
CA GLY A 39 3.48 -21.67 12.97
C GLY A 39 2.24 -20.79 13.13
N GLU A 40 2.35 -19.48 12.91
CA GLU A 40 1.19 -18.57 12.89
C GLU A 40 0.43 -18.72 11.56
N MET A 41 -0.91 -18.80 11.63
CA MET A 41 -1.73 -18.65 10.44
C MET A 41 -1.81 -17.17 10.04
N LEU A 42 -1.46 -16.86 8.80
CA LEU A 42 -1.62 -15.50 8.27
C LEU A 42 -3.10 -15.12 8.26
N SER A 43 -3.41 -14.02 8.94
CA SER A 43 -4.72 -13.38 8.94
C SER A 43 -4.55 -11.88 8.74
N VAL A 44 -5.60 -11.22 8.24
CA VAL A 44 -5.64 -9.76 8.20
C VAL A 44 -5.75 -9.28 9.66
N PRO A 45 -4.79 -8.47 10.16
CA PRO A 45 -4.85 -7.98 11.53
C PRO A 45 -6.13 -7.17 11.77
N ALA A 46 -6.65 -7.22 12.99
CA ALA A 46 -7.79 -6.40 13.40
C ALA A 46 -7.45 -4.91 13.26
N ILE A 47 -8.45 -4.10 12.93
CA ILE A 47 -8.28 -2.64 12.85
C ILE A 47 -8.22 -2.11 14.28
N GLU A 48 -7.02 -1.79 14.76
CA GLU A 48 -6.81 -1.28 16.11
C GLU A 48 -7.21 0.19 16.26
N TYR A 49 -7.13 0.96 15.18
CA TYR A 49 -7.46 2.37 15.17
C TYR A 49 -8.27 2.74 13.93
N GLN A 50 -9.43 3.34 14.15
CA GLN A 50 -10.30 3.85 13.11
C GLN A 50 -10.32 5.38 13.18
N VAL A 51 -9.89 6.02 12.10
CA VAL A 51 -9.95 7.47 11.97
C VAL A 51 -11.40 7.93 12.00
N SER A 52 -11.73 8.82 12.93
CA SER A 52 -13.06 9.42 13.06
C SER A 52 -13.35 10.44 11.94
N ALA A 53 -14.63 10.74 11.72
CA ALA A 53 -15.03 11.78 10.76
C ALA A 53 -14.46 13.16 11.13
N GLN A 54 -14.34 13.47 12.42
CA GLN A 54 -13.79 14.72 12.93
C GLN A 54 -12.29 14.85 12.63
N GLU A 55 -11.51 13.78 12.83
CA GLU A 55 -10.09 13.76 12.50
C GLU A 55 -9.85 13.97 11.00
N ILE A 56 -10.68 13.38 10.15
CA ILE A 56 -10.62 13.62 8.71
C ILE A 56 -10.92 15.09 8.40
N GLN A 57 -11.98 15.67 8.99
CA GLN A 57 -12.34 17.06 8.77
C GLN A 57 -11.25 18.04 9.23
N LEU A 58 -10.62 17.79 10.38
CA LEU A 58 -9.47 18.57 10.85
C LEU A 58 -8.28 18.44 9.90
N MET A 59 -8.03 17.24 9.36
CA MET A 59 -6.96 17.01 8.40
C MET A 59 -7.22 17.73 7.07
N GLU A 60 -8.47 17.77 6.59
CA GLU A 60 -8.86 18.56 5.41
C GLU A 60 -8.63 20.06 5.62
N GLN A 61 -8.60 20.53 6.87
CA GLN A 61 -8.29 21.92 7.22
C GLN A 61 -6.78 22.15 7.41
N ASN A 62 -5.92 21.14 7.40
CA ASN A 62 -4.48 21.35 7.48
C ASN A 62 -4.00 22.20 6.28
N PRO A 63 -3.28 23.32 6.49
CA PRO A 63 -2.88 24.21 5.40
C PRO A 63 -2.04 23.53 4.31
N GLY A 64 -1.14 22.61 4.67
CA GLY A 64 -0.31 21.87 3.72
C GLY A 64 -1.13 20.87 2.90
N ILE A 65 -2.06 20.17 3.55
CA ILE A 65 -3.02 19.29 2.85
C ILE A 65 -3.89 20.12 1.90
N ARG A 66 -4.44 21.26 2.34
CA ARG A 66 -5.23 22.16 1.48
C ARG A 66 -4.46 22.63 0.24
N ARG A 67 -3.18 23.00 0.40
CA ARG A 67 -2.31 23.38 -0.73
C ARG A 67 -2.07 22.21 -1.67
N ALA A 68 -1.70 21.04 -1.14
CA ALA A 68 -1.50 19.84 -1.96
C ALA A 68 -2.77 19.49 -2.76
N MET A 69 -3.94 19.54 -2.10
CA MET A 69 -5.23 19.28 -2.75
C MET A 69 -5.57 20.30 -3.83
N ALA A 70 -5.25 21.59 -3.63
CA ALA A 70 -5.41 22.60 -4.67
C ALA A 70 -4.53 22.32 -5.88
N LEU A 71 -3.27 21.93 -5.67
CA LEU A 71 -2.33 21.57 -6.74
C LEU A 71 -2.81 20.33 -7.52
N TYR A 72 -3.36 19.31 -6.86
CA TYR A 72 -3.97 18.16 -7.56
C TYR A 72 -5.13 18.58 -8.47
N ARG A 73 -5.99 19.51 -8.02
CA ARG A 73 -7.11 20.02 -8.84
C ARG A 73 -6.64 20.81 -10.06
N LEU A 74 -5.47 21.44 -9.97
CA LEU A 74 -4.81 22.14 -11.08
C LEU A 74 -3.98 21.21 -11.97
N ASN A 75 -4.04 19.90 -11.75
CA ASN A 75 -3.22 18.89 -12.43
C ASN A 75 -1.70 19.09 -12.26
N GLN A 76 -1.28 19.83 -11.23
CA GLN A 76 0.12 20.06 -10.86
C GLN A 76 0.61 18.93 -9.93
N ARG A 77 0.60 17.69 -10.45
CA ARG A 77 0.78 16.48 -9.63
C ARG A 77 2.16 16.39 -8.97
N VAL A 78 3.21 16.90 -9.62
CA VAL A 78 4.58 16.87 -9.08
C VAL A 78 4.68 17.79 -7.86
N GLU A 79 4.17 19.00 -7.98
CA GLU A 79 4.11 20.01 -6.93
C GLU A 79 3.21 19.54 -5.79
N ALA A 80 2.04 18.98 -6.12
CA ALA A 80 1.11 18.41 -5.15
C ALA A 80 1.75 17.27 -4.34
N ASN A 81 2.50 16.38 -4.99
CA ASN A 81 3.24 15.31 -4.34
C ASN A 81 4.32 15.86 -3.40
N ARG A 82 5.08 16.88 -3.82
CA ARG A 82 6.12 17.51 -2.99
C ARG A 82 5.52 18.16 -1.75
N GLU A 83 4.47 18.96 -1.94
CA GLU A 83 3.75 19.60 -0.84
C GLU A 83 3.18 18.58 0.14
N TRP A 84 2.57 17.50 -0.37
CA TRP A 84 2.05 16.42 0.45
C TRP A 84 3.15 15.74 1.26
N ILE A 85 4.25 15.33 0.61
CA ILE A 85 5.38 14.64 1.27
C ILE A 85 5.98 15.51 2.37
N TRP A 86 6.18 16.80 2.10
CA TRP A 86 6.68 17.76 3.07
C TRP A 86 5.73 17.94 4.25
N THR A 87 4.42 18.02 3.98
CA THR A 87 3.40 18.23 4.99
C THR A 87 3.34 17.06 5.98
N VAL A 88 3.34 15.82 5.48
CA VAL A 88 3.11 14.63 6.32
C VAL A 88 4.36 14.09 7.01
N GLN A 89 5.53 14.71 6.82
CA GLN A 89 6.82 14.13 7.23
C GLN A 89 6.96 13.91 8.76
N HIS A 90 6.28 14.72 9.58
CA HIS A 90 6.32 14.64 11.05
C HIS A 90 4.96 14.27 11.64
N PHE A 91 4.05 13.70 10.83
CA PHE A 91 2.73 13.31 11.32
C PHE A 91 2.82 12.04 12.19
N SER A 92 2.03 12.02 13.26
CA SER A 92 1.78 10.78 14.01
C SER A 92 1.00 9.77 13.17
N ASP A 93 0.95 8.51 13.59
CA ASP A 93 0.19 7.48 12.89
C ASP A 93 -1.29 7.86 12.70
N ALA A 94 -1.93 8.44 13.73
CA ALA A 94 -3.30 8.94 13.64
C ALA A 94 -3.45 10.00 12.54
N GLN A 95 -2.51 10.95 12.47
CA GLN A 95 -2.49 12.00 11.45
C GLN A 95 -2.18 11.44 10.05
N LEU A 96 -1.27 10.48 9.93
CA LEU A 96 -0.96 9.80 8.67
C LEU A 96 -2.19 9.06 8.13
N LEU A 97 -2.90 8.32 8.99
CA LEU A 97 -4.13 7.62 8.62
C LEU A 97 -5.25 8.60 8.25
N ALA A 98 -5.40 9.70 8.99
CA ALA A 98 -6.34 10.75 8.62
C ALA A 98 -6.01 11.38 7.25
N ALA A 99 -4.75 11.70 6.99
CA ALA A 99 -4.31 12.22 5.69
C ALA A 99 -4.52 11.19 4.57
N ALA A 100 -4.26 9.91 4.84
CA ALA A 100 -4.52 8.84 3.89
C ALA A 100 -6.02 8.70 3.56
N LYS A 101 -6.93 8.83 4.55
CA LYS A 101 -8.39 8.87 4.31
C LYS A 101 -8.78 10.08 3.46
N VAL A 102 -8.19 11.26 3.68
CA VAL A 102 -8.40 12.43 2.82
C VAL A 102 -8.00 12.09 1.37
N ALA A 103 -6.78 11.62 1.14
CA ALA A 103 -6.32 11.24 -0.21
C ALA A 103 -7.24 10.19 -0.86
N GLN A 104 -7.69 9.19 -0.10
CA GLN A 104 -8.62 8.17 -0.57
C GLN A 104 -9.95 8.77 -1.04
N ARG A 105 -10.56 9.68 -0.26
CA ARG A 105 -11.83 10.33 -0.59
C ARG A 105 -11.78 11.11 -1.91
N TYR A 106 -10.63 11.72 -2.21
CA TYR A 106 -10.42 12.47 -3.45
C TYR A 106 -9.86 11.62 -4.60
N GLY A 107 -9.80 10.28 -4.45
CA GLY A 107 -9.34 9.37 -5.50
C GLY A 107 -7.83 9.39 -5.75
N ILE A 108 -7.05 9.95 -4.83
CA ILE A 108 -5.58 10.04 -4.93
C ILE A 108 -4.97 8.80 -4.26
N TYR A 109 -5.24 7.64 -4.85
CA TYR A 109 -4.98 6.34 -4.23
C TYR A 109 -3.52 6.07 -3.91
N ASP A 110 -2.60 6.52 -4.76
CA ASP A 110 -1.17 6.39 -4.52
C ASP A 110 -0.72 7.16 -3.27
N ARG A 111 -1.26 8.36 -3.02
CA ARG A 111 -0.96 9.12 -1.81
C ARG A 111 -1.58 8.48 -0.59
N ALA A 112 -2.81 7.96 -0.70
CA ALA A 112 -3.45 7.24 0.39
C ALA A 112 -2.60 6.04 0.83
N ILE A 113 -2.19 5.19 -0.13
CA ILE A 113 -1.35 4.01 0.12
C ILE A 113 0.01 4.42 0.68
N ASN A 114 0.71 5.35 0.03
CA ASN A 114 2.06 5.75 0.44
C ASN A 114 2.08 6.43 1.81
N THR A 115 1.00 7.11 2.21
CA THR A 115 0.89 7.74 3.53
C THR A 115 0.56 6.69 4.60
N ALA A 116 -0.36 5.75 4.33
CA ALA A 116 -0.72 4.69 5.28
C ALA A 116 0.41 3.67 5.54
N ILE A 117 1.31 3.45 4.58
CA ILE A 117 2.48 2.57 4.78
C ILE A 117 3.50 3.19 5.75
N LYS A 118 3.51 4.51 5.94
CA LYS A 118 4.46 5.19 6.83
C LYS A 118 4.17 4.97 8.32
N THR A 119 3.00 4.44 8.67
CA THR A 119 2.67 4.23 10.09
C THR A 119 3.52 3.15 10.72
N VAL A 120 3.79 3.28 12.02
CA VAL A 120 4.74 2.43 12.76
C VAL A 120 4.02 1.50 13.73
N THR A 121 3.03 1.99 14.46
CA THR A 121 2.29 1.25 15.48
C THR A 121 0.82 1.02 15.09
N HIS A 122 0.14 2.04 14.57
CA HIS A 122 -1.27 1.93 14.19
C HIS A 122 -1.42 1.78 12.69
N HIS A 123 -1.91 0.62 12.26
CA HIS A 123 -2.05 0.28 10.86
C HIS A 123 -3.52 0.16 10.45
N ASP A 124 -3.89 0.77 9.31
CA ASP A 124 -5.14 0.48 8.62
C ASP A 124 -4.81 -0.29 7.33
N PHE A 125 -4.99 -1.61 7.36
CA PHE A 125 -4.73 -2.48 6.22
C PHE A 125 -5.66 -2.21 5.03
N ASN A 126 -6.86 -1.65 5.27
CA ASN A 126 -7.76 -1.23 4.19
C ASN A 126 -7.21 -0.03 3.41
N LEU A 127 -6.36 0.79 4.04
CA LEU A 127 -5.66 1.89 3.36
C LEU A 127 -4.32 1.44 2.75
N ARG A 128 -3.60 0.52 3.39
CA ARG A 128 -2.34 -0.03 2.85
C ARG A 128 -2.57 -0.89 1.61
N TYR A 129 -3.71 -1.57 1.54
CA TYR A 129 -4.13 -2.47 0.46
C TYR A 129 -5.49 -2.03 -0.12
N LEU A 130 -5.57 -0.78 -0.59
CA LEU A 130 -6.76 -0.31 -1.30
C LEU A 130 -7.06 -1.18 -2.51
N ALA A 131 -8.34 -1.40 -2.76
CA ALA A 131 -8.86 -2.09 -3.94
C ALA A 131 -9.84 -1.20 -4.72
N PRO A 132 -9.39 -0.05 -5.28
CA PRO A 132 -10.26 0.75 -6.14
C PRO A 132 -10.59 -0.03 -7.41
N TYR A 133 -11.64 0.41 -8.11
CA TYR A 133 -12.12 -0.22 -9.35
C TYR A 133 -12.61 -1.68 -9.21
N ARG A 134 -12.88 -2.17 -7.99
CA ARG A 134 -13.26 -3.58 -7.74
C ARG A 134 -14.48 -4.02 -8.50
N GLU A 135 -15.55 -3.25 -8.46
CA GLU A 135 -16.77 -3.60 -9.17
C GLU A 135 -16.57 -3.60 -10.70
N GLN A 136 -15.66 -2.76 -11.22
CA GLN A 136 -15.34 -2.70 -12.66
C GLN A 136 -14.41 -3.84 -13.09
N MET A 137 -13.45 -4.24 -12.26
CA MET A 137 -12.45 -5.26 -12.62
C MET A 137 -12.91 -6.68 -12.31
N ARG A 138 -13.78 -6.88 -11.30
CA ARG A 138 -14.22 -8.22 -10.85
C ARG A 138 -14.78 -9.08 -12.00
N PRO A 139 -15.65 -8.58 -12.90
CA PRO A 139 -16.14 -9.39 -14.02
C PRO A 139 -15.02 -9.87 -14.96
N VAL A 140 -14.05 -9.00 -15.25
CA VAL A 140 -12.91 -9.31 -16.14
C VAL A 140 -11.98 -10.33 -15.49
N VAL A 141 -11.65 -10.15 -14.22
CA VAL A 141 -10.81 -11.08 -13.44
C VAL A 141 -11.45 -12.47 -13.38
N GLN A 142 -12.76 -12.53 -13.10
CA GLN A 142 -13.51 -13.78 -13.07
C GLN A 142 -13.59 -14.46 -14.43
N GLN A 143 -13.83 -13.69 -15.50
CA GLN A 143 -13.85 -14.22 -16.87
C GLN A 143 -12.51 -14.84 -17.27
N GLN A 144 -11.41 -14.25 -16.85
CA GLN A 144 -10.04 -14.74 -17.09
C GLN A 144 -9.61 -15.84 -16.10
N GLN A 145 -10.48 -16.23 -15.15
CA GLN A 145 -10.19 -17.24 -14.11
C GLN A 145 -8.93 -16.90 -13.29
N LEU A 146 -8.70 -15.61 -13.07
CA LEU A 146 -7.55 -15.11 -12.30
C LEU A 146 -7.91 -14.94 -10.83
N ASP A 147 -6.94 -15.14 -9.94
CA ASP A 147 -7.08 -14.79 -8.53
C ASP A 147 -7.15 -13.27 -8.36
N GLU A 148 -8.21 -12.78 -7.73
CA GLU A 148 -8.45 -11.34 -7.56
C GLU A 148 -7.35 -10.70 -6.71
N SER A 149 -6.94 -11.35 -5.61
CA SER A 149 -5.93 -10.81 -4.71
C SER A 149 -4.58 -10.65 -5.42
N PHE A 150 -4.22 -11.61 -6.28
CA PHE A 150 -3.02 -11.55 -7.10
C PHE A 150 -3.04 -10.39 -8.10
N VAL A 151 -4.14 -10.23 -8.86
CA VAL A 151 -4.28 -9.13 -9.83
C VAL A 151 -4.19 -7.77 -9.12
N TYR A 152 -4.86 -7.63 -7.98
CA TYR A 152 -4.81 -6.40 -7.18
C TYR A 152 -3.42 -6.13 -6.59
N GLY A 153 -2.73 -7.17 -6.11
CA GLY A 153 -1.35 -7.08 -5.66
C GLY A 153 -0.41 -6.57 -6.75
N LEU A 154 -0.58 -7.09 -7.98
CA LEU A 154 0.18 -6.66 -9.15
C LEU A 154 -0.11 -5.20 -9.51
N ILE A 155 -1.38 -4.80 -9.68
CA ILE A 155 -1.75 -3.41 -10.01
C ILE A 155 -1.22 -2.43 -8.95
N ARG A 156 -1.36 -2.81 -7.67
CA ARG A 156 -0.82 -2.00 -6.59
C ARG A 156 0.69 -1.82 -6.77
N GLN A 157 1.42 -2.87 -7.12
CA GLN A 157 2.87 -2.80 -7.34
C GLN A 157 3.24 -1.94 -8.54
N GLU A 158 2.54 -2.10 -9.66
CA GLU A 158 2.85 -1.45 -10.93
C GLU A 158 2.52 0.05 -10.95
N SER A 159 1.34 0.43 -10.44
CA SER A 159 0.82 1.80 -10.61
C SER A 159 0.35 2.46 -9.31
N ARG A 160 0.21 1.69 -8.22
CA ARG A 160 -0.53 2.12 -7.02
C ARG A 160 -1.92 2.67 -7.37
N PHE A 161 -2.55 2.11 -8.41
CA PHE A 161 -3.86 2.49 -8.96
C PHE A 161 -3.94 3.87 -9.62
N ILE A 162 -2.81 4.42 -10.09
CA ILE A 162 -2.82 5.61 -10.95
C ILE A 162 -3.10 5.15 -12.39
N ALA A 163 -4.32 5.37 -12.89
CA ALA A 163 -4.76 4.85 -14.18
C ALA A 163 -4.07 5.49 -15.40
N ASP A 164 -3.55 6.71 -15.27
CA ASP A 164 -2.93 7.50 -16.34
C ASP A 164 -1.39 7.55 -16.25
N ILE A 165 -0.77 6.75 -15.36
CA ILE A 165 0.68 6.74 -15.19
C ILE A 165 1.41 6.09 -16.36
N LYS A 166 2.53 6.70 -16.75
CA LYS A 166 3.48 6.16 -17.73
C LYS A 166 4.86 6.04 -17.10
N SER A 167 5.52 4.90 -17.27
CA SER A 167 6.92 4.73 -16.91
C SER A 167 7.85 5.42 -17.90
N SER A 168 9.12 5.59 -17.52
CA SER A 168 10.17 6.11 -18.41
C SER A 168 10.41 5.24 -19.64
N ALA A 169 10.18 3.93 -19.52
CA ALA A 169 10.29 2.97 -20.63
C ALA A 169 9.04 2.94 -21.53
N GLY A 170 7.97 3.66 -21.17
CA GLY A 170 6.74 3.76 -21.96
C GLY A 170 5.61 2.80 -21.57
N ALA A 171 5.80 1.99 -20.52
CA ALA A 171 4.72 1.18 -19.94
C ALA A 171 3.59 2.08 -19.41
N ALA A 172 2.33 1.67 -19.56
CA ALA A 172 1.19 2.55 -19.29
C ALA A 172 0.05 1.86 -18.53
N GLY A 173 -0.68 2.67 -17.76
CA GLY A 173 -1.93 2.27 -17.11
C GLY A 173 -1.77 1.51 -15.80
N LEU A 174 -2.88 0.98 -15.30
CA LEU A 174 -2.98 0.30 -13.99
C LEU A 174 -2.01 -0.88 -13.85
N MET A 175 -1.82 -1.64 -14.93
CA MET A 175 -0.95 -2.82 -14.97
C MET A 175 0.39 -2.57 -15.66
N GLN A 176 0.71 -1.31 -15.99
CA GLN A 176 1.95 -0.94 -16.69
C GLN A 176 2.26 -1.84 -17.89
N LEU A 177 1.31 -1.96 -18.82
CA LEU A 177 1.53 -2.73 -20.05
C LEU A 177 2.42 -1.94 -21.00
N MET A 178 3.40 -2.64 -21.61
CA MET A 178 4.21 -2.08 -22.68
C MET A 178 3.35 -1.89 -23.95
N PRO A 179 3.55 -0.81 -24.73
CA PRO A 179 2.74 -0.57 -25.94
C PRO A 179 2.81 -1.71 -26.97
N ALA A 180 3.96 -2.38 -27.08
CA ALA A 180 4.10 -3.54 -27.96
C ALA A 180 3.25 -4.73 -27.47
N THR A 181 3.29 -5.02 -26.17
CA THR A 181 2.48 -6.06 -25.54
C THR A 181 0.98 -5.75 -25.66
N ALA A 182 0.58 -4.50 -25.42
CA ALA A 182 -0.82 -4.08 -25.50
C ALA A 182 -1.40 -4.15 -26.93
N LYS A 183 -0.56 -4.08 -27.97
CA LYS A 183 -0.99 -4.28 -29.37
C LYS A 183 -1.10 -5.76 -29.76
N TRP A 184 -0.37 -6.62 -29.06
CA TRP A 184 -0.29 -8.05 -29.35
C TRP A 184 -1.49 -8.82 -28.76
N VAL A 185 -1.94 -8.40 -27.57
CA VAL A 185 -3.17 -8.89 -26.90
C VAL A 185 -4.39 -8.30 -27.58
#